data_AF-A0A7Y8GB24-F1
#
_entry.id   AF-A0A7Y8GB24-F1
#
_cell.length_a   1.000
_cell.length_b   1.000
_cell.length_c   1.000
_cell.angle_alpha   90.00
_cell.angle_beta   90.00
_cell.angle_gamma   90.00
#
_symmetry.space_group_name_H-M   'P 1'
#
loop_
_entity.id
_entity.type
_entity.pdbx_description
1 polymer ?
#
loop_
_entity_poly.entity_id
_entity_poly.type
_entity_poly.pdbx_seq_one_letter_code
_entity_poly.pdbx_strand_id
1 'polypeptide(L)'
;MSQADIARHANVRFTSNYGAPTYQVAQQASGEIYGGWKVENHGLKKANFPFIKFNRVPPRDESPSVGDKFHISVAPKDLPKAFEIISRLINSEESPINSWKTSDLDRIKGERLSLGGQFTLYPKPDRSDGTYSPEYMGKIQALIKTIEQELHAEGVQPSDHKPDSDVAAPEWGYVSYRNEIRSDRHGSEEQSALLRNEPFFKLVGATA
;
A
#
# COMPACT_ATOMS: atom_id res chain seq x y z
N MET A 1 13.35 -13.24 -13.62
CA MET A 1 13.67 -11.84 -13.25
C MET A 1 14.56 -11.87 -12.03
N SER A 2 15.62 -11.07 -12.02
CA SER A 2 16.60 -10.96 -10.94
C SER A 2 16.55 -9.59 -10.23
N GLN A 3 17.23 -9.48 -9.10
CA GLN A 3 17.43 -8.19 -8.40
C GLN A 3 18.11 -7.14 -9.28
N ALA A 4 19.12 -7.55 -10.05
CA ALA A 4 19.83 -6.67 -10.96
C ALA A 4 18.91 -6.12 -12.07
N ASP A 5 17.88 -6.88 -12.46
CA ASP A 5 16.92 -6.42 -13.47
C ASP A 5 16.02 -5.32 -12.93
N ILE A 6 15.57 -5.42 -11.68
CA ILE A 6 14.67 -4.42 -11.08
C ILE A 6 15.42 -3.18 -10.59
N ALA A 7 16.66 -3.33 -10.09
CA ALA A 7 17.43 -2.25 -9.50
C ALA A 7 17.71 -1.11 -10.51
N ARG A 8 17.82 -1.44 -11.80
CA ARG A 8 17.97 -0.45 -12.88
C ARG A 8 16.78 0.50 -13.01
N HIS A 9 15.62 0.10 -12.50
CA HIS A 9 14.37 0.85 -12.55
C HIS A 9 13.92 1.34 -11.16
N ALA A 10 14.75 1.16 -10.12
CA ALA A 10 14.44 1.55 -8.74
C ALA A 10 14.85 3.01 -8.41
N ASN A 11 15.37 3.76 -9.38
CA ASN A 11 15.68 5.18 -9.23
C ASN A 11 14.54 6.04 -9.79
N VAL A 12 13.37 5.94 -9.17
CA VAL A 12 12.16 6.66 -9.58
C VAL A 12 11.89 7.75 -8.55
N ARG A 13 11.71 8.98 -9.02
CA ARG A 13 11.22 10.09 -8.20
C ARG A 13 9.71 10.18 -8.35
N PHE A 14 9.01 10.21 -7.23
CA PHE A 14 7.57 10.41 -7.20
C PHE A 14 7.27 11.89 -6.99
N THR A 15 6.59 12.51 -7.94
CA THR A 15 6.17 13.90 -7.81
C THR A 15 4.96 13.94 -6.88
N SER A 16 5.07 14.67 -5.77
CA SER A 16 3.97 14.79 -4.80
C SER A 16 2.69 15.31 -5.48
N ASN A 17 1.62 14.52 -5.40
CA ASN A 17 0.32 14.94 -5.94
C ASN A 17 -0.42 15.81 -4.91
N TYR A 18 -0.26 17.13 -5.01
CA TYR A 18 -0.95 18.10 -4.16
C TYR A 18 -2.45 18.19 -4.41
N GLY A 19 -2.98 17.49 -5.42
CA GLY A 19 -4.42 17.32 -5.63
C GLY A 19 -5.04 16.20 -4.78
N ALA A 20 -4.23 15.40 -4.05
CA ALA A 20 -4.73 14.41 -3.11
C ALA A 20 -5.50 15.11 -1.95
N PRO A 21 -6.63 14.54 -1.48
CA PRO A 21 -7.40 15.15 -0.39
C PRO A 21 -6.65 15.05 0.93
N THR A 22 -7.06 15.83 1.94
CA THR A 22 -6.66 15.56 3.34
C THR A 22 -7.43 14.35 3.87
N TYR A 23 -6.99 13.79 5.01
CA TYR A 23 -7.68 12.64 5.61
C TYR A 23 -9.15 12.96 5.95
N GLN A 24 -9.39 14.13 6.54
CA GLN A 24 -10.73 14.59 6.89
C GLN A 24 -11.65 14.74 5.67
N VAL A 25 -11.13 15.26 4.56
CA VAL A 25 -11.90 15.34 3.29
C VAL A 25 -12.19 13.94 2.77
N ALA A 26 -11.21 13.05 2.77
CA ALA A 26 -11.36 11.67 2.33
C ALA A 26 -12.41 10.89 3.17
N GLN A 27 -12.51 11.16 4.48
CA GLN A 27 -13.52 10.57 5.35
C GLN A 27 -14.96 10.95 4.97
N GLN A 28 -15.17 12.05 4.26
CA GLN A 28 -16.51 12.48 3.81
C GLN A 28 -16.76 12.17 2.32
N ALA A 29 -15.77 11.63 1.61
CA ALA A 29 -15.86 11.41 0.17
C ALA A 29 -16.88 10.31 -0.18
N SER A 30 -17.70 10.57 -1.19
CA SER A 30 -18.80 9.73 -1.66
C SER A 30 -18.63 9.24 -3.11
N GLY A 31 -17.53 9.63 -3.76
CA GLY A 31 -17.16 9.23 -5.13
C GLY A 31 -16.51 10.35 -5.96
N GLU A 32 -16.14 11.46 -5.34
CA GLU A 32 -15.50 12.62 -5.95
C GLU A 32 -14.08 12.28 -6.44
N ILE A 33 -13.57 13.09 -7.39
CA ILE A 33 -12.23 12.93 -7.95
C ILE A 33 -11.30 13.99 -7.36
N TYR A 34 -10.21 13.54 -6.76
CA TYR A 34 -9.15 14.37 -6.19
C TYR A 34 -7.81 14.00 -6.82
N GLY A 35 -7.17 14.94 -7.50
CA GLY A 35 -5.85 14.71 -8.11
C GLY A 35 -5.78 13.54 -9.09
N GLY A 36 -6.88 13.23 -9.81
CA GLY A 36 -6.95 12.08 -10.71
C GLY A 36 -7.31 10.75 -10.03
N TRP A 37 -7.82 10.78 -8.80
CA TRP A 37 -8.24 9.59 -8.06
C TRP A 37 -9.69 9.72 -7.60
N LYS A 38 -10.51 8.72 -7.94
CA LYS A 38 -11.85 8.58 -7.37
C LYS A 38 -11.75 8.10 -5.93
N VAL A 39 -12.34 8.84 -5.01
CA VAL A 39 -12.30 8.57 -3.57
C VAL A 39 -13.70 8.25 -3.06
N GLU A 40 -13.86 7.10 -2.42
CA GLU A 40 -15.14 6.67 -1.86
C GLU A 40 -14.95 6.08 -0.45
N ASN A 41 -15.50 6.75 0.56
CA ASN A 41 -15.61 6.21 1.90
C ASN A 41 -16.81 5.28 2.01
N HIS A 42 -16.55 3.98 1.92
CA HIS A 42 -17.59 2.97 2.06
C HIS A 42 -18.16 2.90 3.48
N GLY A 43 -17.41 3.35 4.50
CA GLY A 43 -17.87 3.43 5.88
C GLY A 43 -19.07 4.37 6.09
N LEU A 44 -19.32 5.30 5.15
CA LEU A 44 -20.52 6.14 5.13
C LEU A 44 -21.80 5.33 4.89
N LYS A 45 -21.71 4.24 4.11
CA LYS A 45 -22.85 3.42 3.67
C LYS A 45 -22.87 2.03 4.32
N LYS A 46 -21.72 1.49 4.72
CA LYS A 46 -21.52 0.12 5.21
C LYS A 46 -20.72 0.14 6.49
N ALA A 47 -21.40 0.08 7.64
CA ALA A 47 -20.76 0.13 8.95
C ALA A 47 -19.74 -0.99 9.22
N ASN A 48 -19.83 -2.12 8.52
CA ASN A 48 -18.90 -3.25 8.62
C ASN A 48 -17.70 -3.15 7.66
N PHE A 49 -17.58 -2.07 6.89
CA PHE A 49 -16.49 -1.84 5.96
C PHE A 49 -15.92 -0.41 6.12
N PRO A 50 -15.21 -0.13 7.23
CA PRO A 50 -14.73 1.20 7.59
C PRO A 50 -13.45 1.55 6.82
N PHE A 51 -13.54 1.56 5.49
CA PHE A 51 -12.42 1.87 4.60
C PHE A 51 -12.80 2.93 3.56
N ILE A 52 -11.83 3.81 3.30
CA ILE A 52 -11.84 4.79 2.23
C ILE A 52 -11.04 4.21 1.06
N LYS A 53 -11.68 4.04 -0.09
CA LYS A 53 -11.05 3.50 -1.30
C LYS A 53 -10.63 4.60 -2.25
N PHE A 54 -9.48 4.38 -2.90
CA PHE A 54 -8.90 5.23 -3.91
C PHE A 54 -8.70 4.40 -5.17
N ASN A 55 -9.22 4.87 -6.31
CA ASN A 55 -8.99 4.27 -7.62
C ASN A 55 -8.53 5.34 -8.61
N ARG A 56 -7.47 5.07 -9.36
CA ARG A 56 -6.91 5.98 -10.36
C ARG A 56 -7.91 6.21 -11.50
N VAL A 57 -7.96 7.43 -12.02
CA VAL A 57 -8.82 7.85 -13.14
C VAL A 57 -8.01 8.67 -14.15
N PRO A 58 -7.81 8.18 -15.39
CA PRO A 58 -8.10 6.82 -15.85
C PRO A 58 -7.18 5.79 -15.18
N PRO A 59 -7.60 4.51 -15.06
CA PRO A 59 -6.69 3.46 -14.61
C PRO A 59 -5.56 3.26 -15.63
N ARG A 60 -4.38 2.88 -15.15
CA ARG A 60 -3.31 2.34 -15.99
C ARG A 60 -3.67 0.92 -16.43
N ASP A 61 -3.16 0.50 -17.58
CA ASP A 61 -3.29 -0.88 -18.02
C ASP A 61 -2.66 -1.83 -17.00
N GLU A 62 -3.44 -2.83 -16.59
CA GLU A 62 -3.03 -3.87 -15.66
C GLU A 62 -3.79 -5.16 -15.96
N SER A 63 -3.16 -6.29 -15.68
CA SER A 63 -3.78 -7.61 -15.67
C SER A 63 -4.56 -7.84 -14.37
N PRO A 64 -5.38 -8.90 -14.31
CA PRO A 64 -6.05 -9.32 -13.09
C PRO A 64 -5.08 -9.51 -11.91
N SER A 65 -5.60 -9.33 -10.69
CA SER A 65 -4.81 -9.50 -9.46
C SER A 65 -4.27 -10.93 -9.35
N VAL A 66 -2.98 -11.04 -9.02
CA VAL A 66 -2.33 -12.29 -8.60
C VAL A 66 -2.18 -12.39 -7.08
N GLY A 67 -2.84 -11.48 -6.36
CA GLY A 67 -3.02 -11.51 -4.92
C GLY A 67 -2.02 -10.71 -4.09
N ASP A 68 -0.99 -10.12 -4.71
CA ASP A 68 0.00 -9.32 -3.98
C ASP A 68 -0.62 -8.07 -3.37
N LYS A 69 -0.32 -7.83 -2.09
CA LYS A 69 -0.67 -6.58 -1.42
C LYS A 69 0.32 -6.21 -0.33
N PHE A 70 0.43 -4.91 -0.13
CA PHE A 70 1.15 -4.35 1.01
C PHE A 70 0.16 -3.77 2.01
N HIS A 71 0.51 -3.87 3.28
CA HIS A 71 -0.10 -3.05 4.32
C HIS A 71 0.95 -2.07 4.87
N ILE A 72 0.49 -0.90 5.32
CA ILE A 72 1.34 0.08 6.01
C ILE A 72 0.74 0.29 7.39
N SER A 73 1.57 0.17 8.42
CA SER A 73 1.16 0.22 9.83
C SER A 73 1.83 1.38 10.55
N VAL A 74 1.04 2.36 10.98
CA VAL A 74 1.49 3.56 11.71
C VAL A 74 0.80 3.64 13.06
N ALA A 75 1.38 4.36 14.02
CA ALA A 75 0.70 4.66 15.27
C ALA A 75 -0.65 5.35 14.98
N PRO A 76 -1.77 4.94 15.62
CA PRO A 76 -3.10 5.44 15.25
C PRO A 76 -3.22 6.98 15.28
N LYS A 77 -2.55 7.61 16.25
CA LYS A 77 -2.50 9.07 16.39
C LYS A 77 -1.87 9.79 15.20
N ASP A 78 -0.96 9.13 14.49
CA ASP A 78 -0.21 9.71 13.37
C ASP A 78 -0.87 9.39 12.02
N LEU A 79 -1.98 8.63 12.01
CA LEU A 79 -2.64 8.23 10.76
C LEU A 79 -3.02 9.42 9.87
N PRO A 80 -3.61 10.53 10.35
CA PRO A 80 -3.90 11.68 9.49
C PRO A 80 -2.65 12.26 8.83
N LYS A 81 -1.54 12.37 9.58
CA LYS A 81 -0.25 12.84 9.05
C LYS A 81 0.32 11.87 8.03
N ALA A 82 0.36 10.58 8.36
CA ALA A 82 0.83 9.52 7.48
C ALA A 82 0.01 9.47 6.18
N PHE A 83 -1.31 9.65 6.28
CA PHE A 83 -2.22 9.67 5.14
C PHE A 83 -1.86 10.78 4.15
N GLU A 84 -1.56 12.00 4.62
CA GLU A 84 -1.18 13.09 3.73
C GLU A 84 0.14 12.81 2.98
N ILE A 85 1.12 12.20 3.65
CA ILE A 85 2.40 11.82 3.04
C ILE A 85 2.17 10.70 2.02
N ILE A 86 1.56 9.59 2.46
CA ILE A 86 1.35 8.38 1.65
C ILE A 86 0.47 8.67 0.45
N SER A 87 -0.62 9.41 0.63
CA SER A 87 -1.55 9.72 -0.48
C SER A 87 -0.88 10.54 -1.56
N ARG A 88 -0.04 11.53 -1.23
CA ARG A 88 0.70 12.33 -2.22
C ARG A 88 1.69 11.49 -3.04
N LEU A 89 2.31 10.49 -2.42
CA LEU A 89 3.25 9.58 -3.09
C LEU A 89 2.52 8.54 -3.94
N ILE A 90 1.53 7.83 -3.39
CA ILE A 90 0.79 6.80 -4.12
C ILE A 90 -0.05 7.41 -5.24
N ASN A 91 -0.61 8.60 -5.02
CA ASN A 91 -1.44 9.27 -6.02
C ASN A 91 -0.63 9.99 -7.10
N SER A 92 0.71 10.00 -7.00
CA SER A 92 1.59 10.56 -8.02
C SER A 92 1.33 9.96 -9.41
N GLU A 93 1.71 10.70 -10.44
CA GLU A 93 1.63 10.22 -11.80
C GLU A 93 2.54 8.99 -11.98
N GLU A 94 3.73 9.01 -11.40
CA GLU A 94 4.76 7.97 -11.55
C GLU A 94 4.45 6.68 -10.77
N SER A 95 3.52 6.73 -9.81
CA SER A 95 3.15 5.57 -9.00
C SER A 95 2.60 4.41 -9.85
N PRO A 96 3.09 3.17 -9.64
CA PRO A 96 2.61 1.98 -10.35
C PRO A 96 1.22 1.51 -9.87
N ILE A 97 0.67 2.11 -8.81
CA ILE A 97 -0.56 1.64 -8.18
C ILE A 97 -1.78 2.26 -8.87
N ASN A 98 -2.80 1.44 -9.10
CA ASN A 98 -4.13 1.85 -9.58
C ASN A 98 -5.19 1.88 -8.48
N SER A 99 -5.02 1.10 -7.41
CA SER A 99 -5.98 1.07 -6.32
C SER A 99 -5.31 0.85 -4.98
N TRP A 100 -5.79 1.57 -3.97
CA TRP A 100 -5.40 1.42 -2.58
C TRP A 100 -6.55 1.85 -1.67
N LYS A 101 -6.43 1.60 -0.38
CA LYS A 101 -7.40 2.05 0.61
C LYS A 101 -6.72 2.42 1.92
N THR A 102 -7.41 3.23 2.71
CA THR A 102 -7.06 3.48 4.11
C THR A 102 -8.25 3.17 5.03
N SER A 103 -7.97 2.84 6.28
CA SER A 103 -8.95 2.78 7.36
C SER A 103 -9.58 4.15 7.63
N ASP A 104 -10.87 4.15 7.94
CA ASP A 104 -11.57 5.27 8.58
C ASP A 104 -11.63 5.03 10.09
N LEU A 105 -10.72 5.65 10.85
CA LEU A 105 -10.58 5.41 12.30
C LEU A 105 -11.85 5.80 13.07
N ASP A 106 -12.58 6.81 12.62
CA ASP A 106 -13.82 7.27 13.28
C ASP A 106 -14.95 6.25 13.16
N ARG A 107 -14.79 5.27 12.27
CA ARG A 107 -15.82 4.25 11.97
C ARG A 107 -15.38 2.84 12.32
N ILE A 108 -14.13 2.63 12.73
CA ILE A 108 -13.67 1.33 13.17
C ILE A 108 -14.26 1.01 14.54
N LYS A 109 -14.89 -0.17 14.63
CA LYS A 109 -15.30 -0.78 15.90
C LYS A 109 -14.28 -1.86 16.25
N GLY A 110 -13.51 -1.66 17.33
CA GLY A 110 -12.50 -2.61 17.82
C GLY A 110 -11.05 -2.26 17.43
N GLU A 111 -10.09 -3.03 17.97
CA GLU A 111 -8.67 -2.67 17.99
C GLU A 111 -7.89 -3.11 16.73
N ARG A 112 -8.25 -4.24 16.11
CA ARG A 112 -7.39 -4.86 15.08
C ARG A 112 -7.13 -3.96 13.86
N LEU A 113 -8.14 -3.24 13.38
CA LEU A 113 -8.03 -2.40 12.17
C LEU A 113 -7.56 -0.97 12.47
N SER A 114 -7.59 -0.57 13.75
CA SER A 114 -7.14 0.75 14.19
C SER A 114 -5.65 0.74 14.53
N LEU A 115 -5.14 -0.37 15.08
CA LEU A 115 -3.76 -0.49 15.53
C LEU A 115 -2.75 -0.74 14.41
N GLY A 116 -3.10 -1.43 13.32
CA GLY A 116 -2.18 -1.69 12.23
C GLY A 116 -2.84 -2.11 10.93
N GLY A 117 -2.03 -2.17 9.87
CA GLY A 117 -2.49 -2.41 8.50
C GLY A 117 -3.53 -1.40 8.01
N GLN A 118 -3.41 -0.14 8.44
CA GLN A 118 -4.42 0.87 8.15
C GLN A 118 -4.46 1.24 6.67
N PHE A 119 -3.33 1.15 5.96
CA PHE A 119 -3.29 1.32 4.51
C PHE A 119 -3.17 -0.05 3.84
N THR A 120 -3.80 -0.23 2.67
CA THR A 120 -3.60 -1.40 1.82
C THR A 120 -3.37 -0.98 0.38
N LEU A 121 -2.26 -1.42 -0.21
CA LEU A 121 -1.89 -1.17 -1.61
C LEU A 121 -2.07 -2.46 -2.41
N TYR A 122 -2.61 -2.34 -3.62
CA TYR A 122 -2.92 -3.47 -4.51
C TYR A 122 -2.11 -3.36 -5.81
N PRO A 123 -0.81 -3.75 -5.81
CA PRO A 123 -0.07 -3.93 -7.06
C PRO A 123 -0.73 -5.03 -7.90
N LYS A 124 -0.74 -4.85 -9.22
CA LYS A 124 -1.19 -5.88 -10.16
C LYS A 124 -0.21 -5.98 -11.33
N PRO A 125 -0.10 -7.15 -11.99
CA PRO A 125 0.81 -7.32 -13.10
C PRO A 125 0.52 -6.33 -14.22
N ASP A 126 1.57 -5.72 -14.79
CA ASP A 126 1.46 -4.71 -15.85
C ASP A 126 1.45 -5.33 -17.26
N ARG A 127 1.78 -6.61 -17.39
CA ARG A 127 1.79 -7.32 -18.69
C ARG A 127 0.53 -8.14 -18.88
N SER A 128 0.09 -8.25 -20.13
CA SER A 128 -1.12 -8.99 -20.54
C SER A 128 -1.05 -10.51 -20.29
N ASP A 129 0.15 -11.07 -20.08
CA ASP A 129 0.37 -12.47 -19.71
C ASP A 129 0.22 -12.75 -18.21
N GLY A 130 -0.15 -11.73 -17.42
CA GLY A 130 -0.31 -11.84 -15.97
C GLY A 130 1.01 -11.80 -15.20
N THR A 131 2.11 -11.39 -15.83
CA THR A 131 3.42 -11.24 -15.17
C THR A 131 3.80 -9.78 -14.93
N TYR A 132 4.66 -9.54 -13.95
CA TYR A 132 5.23 -8.21 -13.72
C TYR A 132 6.44 -7.99 -14.63
N SER A 133 6.61 -6.77 -15.14
CA SER A 133 7.83 -6.33 -15.80
C SER A 133 8.90 -5.90 -14.77
N PRO A 134 10.20 -5.97 -15.12
CA PRO A 134 11.26 -5.46 -14.26
C PRO A 134 11.11 -3.97 -13.95
N GLU A 135 10.63 -3.18 -14.92
CA GLU A 135 10.39 -1.75 -14.74
C GLU A 135 9.31 -1.49 -13.69
N TYR A 136 8.18 -2.19 -13.79
CA TYR A 136 7.09 -2.06 -12.84
C TYR A 136 7.50 -2.51 -11.43
N MET A 137 8.23 -3.62 -11.31
CA MET A 137 8.77 -4.09 -10.03
C MET A 137 9.76 -3.09 -9.41
N GLY A 138 10.64 -2.49 -10.22
CA GLY A 138 11.54 -1.44 -9.77
C GLY A 138 10.80 -0.19 -9.26
N LYS A 139 9.72 0.22 -9.95
CA LYS A 139 8.84 1.31 -9.49
C LYS A 139 8.14 0.98 -8.18
N ILE A 140 7.68 -0.26 -7.98
CA ILE A 140 7.08 -0.68 -6.71
C ILE A 140 8.12 -0.60 -5.59
N GLN A 141 9.32 -1.15 -5.81
CA GLN A 141 10.41 -1.10 -4.82
C GLN A 141 10.77 0.35 -4.46
N ALA A 142 10.89 1.23 -5.45
CA ALA A 142 11.15 2.65 -5.24
C ALA A 142 10.02 3.34 -4.44
N LEU A 143 8.75 3.01 -4.73
CA LEU A 143 7.60 3.58 -4.02
C LEU A 143 7.60 3.17 -2.55
N ILE A 144 7.77 1.87 -2.25
CA ILE A 144 7.81 1.36 -0.88
C ILE A 144 8.98 1.98 -0.11
N LYS A 145 10.16 2.05 -0.72
CA LYS A 145 11.34 2.70 -0.12
C LYS A 145 11.08 4.18 0.17
N THR A 146 10.50 4.91 -0.77
CA THR A 146 10.18 6.35 -0.59
C THR A 146 9.15 6.53 0.53
N ILE A 147 8.13 5.68 0.61
CA ILE A 147 7.13 5.73 1.71
C ILE A 147 7.81 5.53 3.07
N GLU A 148 8.64 4.49 3.22
CA GLU A 148 9.38 4.23 4.46
C GLU A 148 10.25 5.45 4.86
N GLN A 149 10.98 6.01 3.91
CA GLN A 149 11.87 7.16 4.13
C GLN A 149 11.12 8.43 4.52
N GLU A 150 10.04 8.77 3.81
CA GLU A 150 9.27 9.99 4.06
C GLU A 150 8.51 9.92 5.39
N LEU A 151 7.92 8.75 5.73
CA LEU A 151 7.28 8.56 7.04
C LEU A 151 8.29 8.71 8.19
N HIS A 152 9.47 8.10 8.04
CA HIS A 152 10.53 8.20 9.03
C HIS A 152 11.07 9.64 9.17
N ALA A 153 11.35 10.31 8.05
CA ALA A 153 11.86 11.68 8.03
C ALA A 153 10.87 12.67 8.68
N GLU A 154 9.57 12.43 8.50
CA GLU A 154 8.51 13.20 9.12
C GLU A 154 8.20 12.79 10.56
N GLY A 155 8.94 11.84 11.14
CA GLY A 155 8.76 11.41 12.53
C GLY A 155 7.43 10.70 12.80
N VAL A 156 6.76 10.18 11.76
CA VAL A 156 5.58 9.32 11.93
C VAL A 156 6.02 8.07 12.68
N GLN A 157 5.33 7.73 13.77
CA GLN A 157 5.70 6.54 14.54
C GLN A 157 5.18 5.28 13.84
N PRO A 158 6.02 4.24 13.66
CA PRO A 158 5.54 2.94 13.20
C PRO A 158 4.61 2.33 14.24
N SER A 159 3.74 1.42 13.80
CA SER A 159 2.96 0.59 14.73
C SER A 159 3.69 -0.71 15.07
N ASP A 160 3.60 -1.09 16.34
CA ASP A 160 4.00 -2.41 16.84
C ASP A 160 3.01 -3.53 16.44
N HIS A 161 1.87 -3.18 15.83
CA HIS A 161 0.79 -4.09 15.46
C HIS A 161 0.71 -4.33 13.95
N LYS A 162 1.85 -4.59 13.29
CA LYS A 162 1.79 -5.12 11.91
C LYS A 162 0.94 -6.40 11.90
N PRO A 163 0.10 -6.64 10.87
CA PRO A 163 -0.78 -7.81 10.87
C PRO A 163 0.00 -9.12 10.98
N ASP A 164 -0.40 -10.01 11.90
CA ASP A 164 0.21 -11.35 12.07
C ASP A 164 0.18 -12.21 10.80
N SER A 165 -0.72 -11.87 9.87
CA SER A 165 -0.84 -12.53 8.58
C SER A 165 0.27 -12.19 7.58
N ASP A 166 1.06 -11.17 7.86
CA ASP A 166 1.99 -10.57 6.91
C ASP A 166 3.45 -10.89 7.25
N VAL A 167 4.35 -10.58 6.32
CA VAL A 167 5.80 -10.60 6.52
C VAL A 167 6.40 -9.26 6.15
N ALA A 168 7.45 -8.85 6.86
CA ALA A 168 8.21 -7.64 6.58
C ALA A 168 9.66 -7.98 6.22
N ALA A 169 10.25 -7.15 5.35
CA ALA A 169 11.69 -7.14 5.10
C ALA A 169 12.43 -6.48 6.28
N PRO A 170 13.73 -6.75 6.49
CA PRO A 170 14.47 -6.22 7.65
C PRO A 170 14.41 -4.69 7.80
N GLU A 171 14.44 -3.94 6.68
CA GLU A 171 14.41 -2.48 6.67
C GLU A 171 12.99 -1.88 6.68
N TRP A 172 11.94 -2.70 6.74
CA TRP A 172 10.56 -2.20 6.70
C TRP A 172 10.04 -1.89 8.10
N GLY A 173 10.14 -0.61 8.46
CA GLY A 173 9.61 -0.07 9.71
C GLY A 173 8.09 0.05 9.71
N TYR A 174 7.46 0.31 8.56
CA TYR A 174 6.01 0.52 8.44
C TYR A 174 5.32 -0.55 7.59
N VAL A 175 5.96 -1.00 6.52
CA VAL A 175 5.37 -1.86 5.49
C VAL A 175 5.41 -3.33 5.90
N SER A 176 4.36 -4.06 5.51
CA SER A 176 4.29 -5.51 5.53
C SER A 176 3.63 -6.02 4.25
N TYR A 177 3.91 -7.27 3.89
CA TYR A 177 3.44 -7.89 2.66
C TYR A 177 2.63 -9.15 2.94
N ARG A 178 1.63 -9.40 2.08
CA ARG A 178 0.90 -10.66 2.03
C ARG A 178 0.38 -10.94 0.61
N ASN A 179 0.35 -12.21 0.22
CA ASN A 179 -0.37 -12.65 -0.99
C ASN A 179 -1.75 -13.23 -0.62
N GLU A 180 -2.84 -12.63 -1.04
CA GLU A 180 -4.19 -13.02 -0.62
C GLU A 180 -4.75 -14.31 -1.24
N ILE A 181 -4.13 -14.81 -2.31
CA ILE A 181 -4.51 -16.09 -2.93
C ILE A 181 -3.83 -17.25 -2.19
N ARG A 182 -2.61 -17.02 -1.69
CA ARG A 182 -1.74 -18.05 -1.10
C ARG A 182 -1.64 -18.00 0.43
N SER A 183 -2.42 -17.12 1.06
CA SER A 183 -2.38 -16.93 2.51
C SER A 183 -3.70 -16.38 3.05
N ASP A 184 -3.93 -16.54 4.35
CA ASP A 184 -5.12 -16.05 5.04
C ASP A 184 -4.85 -14.82 5.94
N ARG A 185 -5.90 -14.33 6.62
CA ARG A 185 -5.87 -13.13 7.46
C ARG A 185 -5.51 -13.39 8.92
N HIS A 186 -5.40 -14.63 9.35
CA HIS A 186 -5.05 -15.01 10.73
C HIS A 186 -3.54 -15.13 10.87
N GLY A 187 -2.86 -15.66 9.85
CA GLY A 187 -1.42 -15.90 9.91
C GLY A 187 -1.06 -17.20 10.63
N SER A 188 0.13 -17.68 10.32
CA SER A 188 0.79 -18.82 10.97
C SER A 188 2.28 -18.77 10.64
N GLU A 189 3.12 -19.46 11.42
CA GLU A 189 4.55 -19.55 11.12
C GLU A 189 4.81 -20.18 9.73
N GLU A 190 4.03 -21.20 9.36
CA GLU A 190 4.09 -21.84 8.04
C GLU A 190 3.74 -20.85 6.93
N GLN A 191 2.66 -20.07 7.12
CA GLN A 191 2.28 -19.01 6.19
C GLN A 191 3.39 -17.96 6.06
N SER A 192 3.98 -17.52 7.17
CA SER A 192 5.10 -16.56 7.14
C SER A 192 6.30 -17.14 6.38
N ALA A 193 6.63 -18.41 6.56
CA ALA A 193 7.71 -19.07 5.82
C ALA A 193 7.44 -19.13 4.30
N LEU A 194 6.19 -19.41 3.90
CA LEU A 194 5.78 -19.39 2.49
C LEU A 194 5.85 -17.97 1.90
N LEU A 195 5.31 -16.97 2.61
CA LEU A 195 5.32 -15.57 2.18
C LEU A 195 6.75 -15.03 2.03
N ARG A 196 7.67 -15.39 2.94
CA ARG A 196 9.10 -15.02 2.80
C ARG A 196 9.76 -15.65 1.58
N ASN A 197 9.19 -16.73 1.04
CA ASN A 197 9.65 -17.39 -0.17
C ASN A 197 8.97 -16.94 -1.46
N GLU A 198 7.94 -16.08 -1.37
CA GLU A 198 7.28 -15.53 -2.56
C GLU A 198 8.27 -14.75 -3.43
N PRO A 199 8.36 -15.04 -4.74
CA PRO A 199 9.27 -14.34 -5.65
C PRO A 199 9.06 -12.84 -5.66
N PHE A 200 7.79 -12.39 -5.60
CA PHE A 200 7.45 -10.98 -5.54
C PHE A 200 8.03 -10.30 -4.29
N PHE A 201 7.83 -10.91 -3.11
CA PHE A 201 8.36 -10.41 -1.85
C PHE A 201 9.88 -10.37 -1.84
N LYS A 202 10.54 -11.44 -2.29
CA LYS A 202 12.01 -11.49 -2.40
C LYS A 202 12.55 -10.42 -3.33
N LEU A 203 11.82 -10.09 -4.40
CA LEU A 203 12.20 -9.06 -5.34
C LEU A 203 12.07 -7.65 -4.73
N VAL A 204 10.87 -7.29 -4.26
CA VAL A 204 10.59 -5.95 -3.75
C VAL A 204 11.24 -5.68 -2.38
N GLY A 205 11.30 -6.68 -1.51
CA GLY A 205 11.80 -6.58 -0.14
C GLY A 205 13.31 -6.69 0.01
N ALA A 206 14.05 -6.95 -1.07
CA ALA A 206 15.50 -6.94 -0.99
C ALA A 206 16.04 -5.51 -0.89
N THR A 207 17.07 -5.35 -0.07
CA THR A 207 17.95 -4.18 -0.10
C THR A 207 18.89 -4.31 -1.30
N ALA A 208 18.92 -3.31 -2.16
CA ALA A 208 19.93 -3.19 -3.23
C ALA A 208 21.31 -2.88 -2.65
#